data_AF-A0A4Z0QIL8-F1
#
_entry.id   AF-A0A4Z0QIL8-F1
#
_cell.length_a   1.000
_cell.length_b   1.000
_cell.length_c   1.000
_cell.angle_alpha   90.00
_cell.angle_beta   90.00
_cell.angle_gamma   90.00
#
_symmetry.space_group_name_H-M   'P 1'
#
loop_
_entity.id
_entity.type
_entity.pdbx_description
1 polymer ?
#
loop_
_entity_poly.entity_id
_entity_poly.type
_entity_poly.pdbx_seq_one_letter_code
_entity_poly.pdbx_strand_id
1 'polypeptide(L)'
;MPTEQPANVQALLVAAVCDLAEVQTAERLGISAAALRLLTRYFILAKAGGLVRNSTIEKAGLTAQAATSRGTSELLDKQLLRRPHGLRGALELTDEGRKAMRSYYEQIRRISNRLTTI
;
A
#
# COMPACT_ATOMS: atom_id res chain seq x y z
N MET A 1 -13.95 32.76 17.78
CA MET A 1 -13.07 31.76 17.16
C MET A 1 -13.93 30.55 16.81
N PRO A 2 -14.05 30.14 15.54
CA PRO A 2 -14.80 28.94 15.22
C PRO A 2 -14.00 27.73 15.74
N THR A 3 -14.67 26.82 16.41
CA THR A 3 -14.09 25.61 16.98
C THR A 3 -13.71 24.63 15.86
N GLU A 4 -12.43 24.61 15.45
CA GLU A 4 -11.86 23.63 14.49
C GLU A 4 -11.75 22.19 15.06
N GLN A 5 -12.18 21.97 16.30
CA GLN A 5 -11.99 20.71 17.02
C GLN A 5 -12.56 19.43 16.37
N PRO A 6 -13.77 19.40 15.77
CA PRO A 6 -14.31 18.12 15.29
C PRO A 6 -13.57 17.56 14.07
N ALA A 7 -13.14 18.43 13.14
CA ALA A 7 -12.42 18.01 11.93
C ALA A 7 -11.01 17.47 12.25
N ASN A 8 -10.32 18.10 13.20
CA ASN A 8 -8.97 17.69 13.59
C ASN A 8 -8.96 16.35 14.34
N VAL A 9 -9.96 16.11 15.21
CA VAL A 9 -10.07 14.83 15.94
C VAL A 9 -10.41 13.68 14.99
N GLN A 10 -11.31 13.89 14.03
CA GLN A 10 -11.68 12.86 13.06
C GLN A 10 -10.50 12.48 12.15
N ALA A 11 -9.72 13.46 11.68
CA ALA A 11 -8.53 13.20 10.86
C ALA A 11 -7.47 12.38 11.64
N LEU A 12 -7.26 12.69 12.93
CA LEU A 12 -6.33 11.95 13.80
C LEU A 12 -6.78 10.50 14.01
N LEU A 13 -8.08 10.27 14.23
CA LEU A 13 -8.63 8.93 14.39
C LEU A 13 -8.49 8.10 13.12
N VAL A 14 -8.75 8.70 11.95
CA VAL A 14 -8.57 8.03 10.65
C VAL A 14 -7.10 7.69 10.43
N ALA A 15 -6.17 8.61 10.71
CA ALA A 15 -4.74 8.35 10.59
C ALA A 15 -4.28 7.18 11.48
N ALA A 16 -4.65 7.21 12.77
CA ALA A 16 -4.28 6.16 13.72
C ALA A 16 -4.83 4.77 13.34
N VAL A 17 -6.05 4.73 12.80
CA VAL A 17 -6.65 3.49 12.30
C VAL A 17 -5.94 2.99 11.04
N CYS A 18 -5.61 3.87 10.10
CA CYS A 18 -4.84 3.50 8.92
C CYS A 18 -3.46 2.95 9.31
N ASP A 19 -2.78 3.58 10.27
CA ASP A 19 -1.49 3.11 10.78
C ASP A 19 -1.61 1.71 11.43
N LEU A 20 -2.63 1.47 12.25
CA LEU A 20 -2.88 0.16 12.85
C LEU A 20 -3.20 -0.91 11.80
N ALA A 21 -4.03 -0.58 10.82
CA ALA A 21 -4.39 -1.49 9.73
C ALA A 21 -3.18 -1.83 8.86
N GLU A 22 -2.29 -0.86 8.64
CA GLU A 22 -1.04 -1.05 7.91
C GLU A 22 -0.13 -2.04 8.64
N VAL A 23 0.10 -1.86 9.95
CA VAL A 23 0.93 -2.77 10.76
C VAL A 23 0.36 -4.18 10.76
N GLN A 24 -0.92 -4.35 11.04
CA GLN A 24 -1.57 -5.67 11.08
C GLN A 24 -1.53 -6.38 9.72
N THR A 25 -1.72 -5.64 8.63
CA THR A 25 -1.68 -6.21 7.28
C THR A 25 -0.26 -6.62 6.90
N ALA A 26 0.73 -5.78 7.22
CA ALA A 26 2.13 -6.05 6.96
C ALA A 26 2.59 -7.32 7.71
N GLU A 27 2.25 -7.45 9.00
CA GLU A 27 2.52 -8.65 9.81
C GLU A 27 1.88 -9.91 9.21
N ARG A 28 0.61 -9.85 8.79
CA ARG A 28 -0.08 -11.00 8.17
C ARG A 28 0.55 -11.46 6.86
N LEU A 29 1.08 -10.53 6.08
CA LEU A 29 1.79 -10.83 4.83
C LEU A 29 3.26 -11.19 5.08
N GLY A 30 3.73 -11.05 6.33
CA GLY A 30 5.11 -11.23 6.72
C GLY A 30 6.05 -10.26 6.00
N ILE A 31 5.59 -9.02 5.77
CA ILE A 31 6.36 -7.96 5.12
C ILE A 31 6.50 -6.74 6.03
N SER A 32 7.43 -5.85 5.72
CA SER A 32 7.54 -4.54 6.35
C SER A 32 6.38 -3.61 5.97
N ALA A 33 6.03 -2.68 6.86
CA ALA A 33 5.08 -1.60 6.60
C ALA A 33 5.49 -0.78 5.34
N ALA A 34 6.80 -0.53 5.19
CA ALA A 34 7.34 0.13 3.99
C ALA A 34 7.05 -0.67 2.69
N ALA A 35 7.19 -2.00 2.71
CA ALA A 35 6.82 -2.85 1.59
C ALA A 35 5.31 -2.85 1.32
N LEU A 36 4.46 -2.79 2.34
CA LEU A 36 3.01 -2.67 2.17
C LEU A 36 2.61 -1.33 1.51
N ARG A 37 3.23 -0.21 1.93
CA ARG A 37 3.04 1.10 1.26
C ARG A 37 3.47 1.04 -0.20
N LEU A 38 4.60 0.40 -0.47
CA LEU A 38 5.11 0.19 -1.82
C LEU A 38 4.11 -0.62 -2.65
N LEU A 39 3.62 -1.74 -2.13
CA LEU A 39 2.62 -2.60 -2.77
C LEU A 39 1.32 -1.85 -3.07
N THR A 40 0.88 -1.01 -2.13
CA THR A 40 -0.29 -0.14 -2.30
C THR A 40 -0.11 0.80 -3.49
N ARG A 41 1.08 1.39 -3.64
CA ARG A 41 1.38 2.25 -4.78
C ARG A 41 1.44 1.49 -6.09
N TYR A 42 2.05 0.31 -6.11
CA TYR A 42 1.98 -0.58 -7.27
C TYR A 42 0.53 -0.86 -7.65
N PHE A 43 -0.33 -1.20 -6.69
CA PHE A 43 -1.75 -1.46 -6.92
C PHE A 43 -2.52 -0.29 -7.52
N ILE A 44 -2.29 0.93 -7.00
CA ILE A 44 -2.92 2.15 -7.53
C ILE A 44 -2.45 2.44 -8.97
N LEU A 45 -1.16 2.27 -9.25
CA LEU A 45 -0.57 2.57 -10.56
C LEU A 45 -0.86 1.48 -11.60
N ALA A 46 -0.98 0.23 -11.17
CA ALA A 46 -1.15 -0.95 -12.02
C ALA A 46 -2.60 -1.14 -12.54
N LYS A 47 -3.36 -0.05 -12.78
CA LYS A 47 -4.79 -0.07 -13.20
C LYS A 47 -5.21 -1.40 -13.85
N ALA A 48 -6.12 -2.14 -13.22
CA ALA A 48 -6.72 -3.39 -13.72
C ALA A 48 -5.79 -4.33 -14.54
N GLY A 49 -4.54 -4.55 -14.08
CA GLY A 49 -3.59 -5.47 -14.73
C GLY A 49 -2.42 -4.80 -15.45
N GLY A 50 -2.22 -3.50 -15.27
CA GLY A 50 -1.12 -2.76 -15.86
C GLY A 50 0.26 -3.09 -15.28
N LEU A 51 1.28 -3.04 -16.13
CA LEU A 51 2.68 -3.14 -15.74
C LEU A 51 3.19 -1.82 -15.16
N VAL A 52 3.93 -1.88 -14.06
CA VAL A 52 4.49 -0.69 -13.40
C VAL A 52 6.01 -0.78 -13.39
N ARG A 53 6.69 0.25 -13.91
CA ARG A 53 8.16 0.34 -13.85
C ARG A 53 8.60 0.89 -12.50
N ASN A 54 9.73 0.40 -11.97
CA ASN A 54 10.30 0.92 -10.71
C ASN A 54 10.58 2.42 -10.78
N SER A 55 11.03 2.92 -11.94
CA SER A 55 11.24 4.36 -12.18
C SER A 55 9.97 5.19 -11.98
N THR A 56 8.78 4.61 -12.19
CA THR A 56 7.50 5.31 -11.98
C THR A 56 7.18 5.44 -10.48
N ILE A 57 7.61 4.47 -9.68
CA ILE A 57 7.45 4.48 -8.22
C ILE A 57 8.47 5.44 -7.58
N GLU A 58 9.71 5.42 -8.05
CA GLU A 58 10.76 6.35 -7.57
C GLU A 58 10.37 7.80 -7.84
N LYS A 59 9.85 8.10 -9.04
CA LYS A 59 9.33 9.43 -9.39
C LYS A 59 8.11 9.85 -8.56
N ALA A 60 7.38 8.91 -7.95
CA ALA A 60 6.25 9.21 -7.09
C ALA A 60 6.66 9.69 -5.68
N GLY A 61 7.96 9.83 -5.40
CA GLY A 61 8.47 10.63 -4.29
C GLY A 61 8.35 10.01 -2.89
N LEU A 62 8.16 8.69 -2.79
CA LEU A 62 7.77 8.06 -1.51
C LEU A 62 8.93 7.65 -0.61
N THR A 63 10.14 7.36 -1.11
CA THR A 63 11.29 7.01 -0.25
C THR A 63 12.63 7.14 -0.99
N ALA A 64 13.74 7.23 -0.23
CA ALA A 64 15.09 7.08 -0.77
C ALA A 64 15.22 5.76 -1.55
N GLN A 65 15.94 5.77 -2.68
CA GLN A 65 16.06 4.65 -3.62
C GLN A 65 16.37 3.28 -2.96
N ALA A 66 17.17 3.29 -1.89
CA ALA A 66 17.51 2.09 -1.11
C ALA A 66 16.33 1.45 -0.35
N ALA A 67 15.36 2.26 0.11
CA ALA A 67 14.16 1.76 0.77
C ALA A 67 13.16 1.18 -0.24
N THR A 68 13.02 1.84 -1.41
CA THR A 68 12.28 1.29 -2.55
C THR A 68 12.85 -0.06 -2.97
N SER A 69 14.17 -0.18 -3.13
CA SER A 69 14.80 -1.44 -3.56
C SER A 69 14.61 -2.57 -2.56
N ARG A 70 14.73 -2.31 -1.25
CA ARG A 70 14.52 -3.35 -0.21
C ARG A 70 13.06 -3.81 -0.17
N GLY A 71 12.11 -2.86 -0.19
CA GLY A 71 10.70 -3.20 -0.24
C GLY A 71 10.33 -3.96 -1.52
N THR A 72 10.91 -3.60 -2.68
CA THR A 72 10.68 -4.34 -3.92
C THR A 72 11.18 -5.79 -3.82
N SER A 73 12.37 -6.03 -3.26
CA SER A 73 12.90 -7.38 -3.06
C SER A 73 11.99 -8.21 -2.14
N GLU A 74 11.55 -7.63 -1.03
CA GLU A 74 10.64 -8.28 -0.08
C GLU A 74 9.30 -8.68 -0.73
N LEU A 75 8.73 -7.80 -1.57
CA LEU A 75 7.50 -8.11 -2.31
C LEU A 75 7.69 -9.20 -3.39
N LEU A 76 8.87 -9.29 -3.99
CA LEU A 76 9.22 -10.37 -4.93
C LEU A 76 9.39 -11.70 -4.18
N ASP A 77 10.05 -11.70 -3.03
CA ASP A 77 10.28 -12.88 -2.19
C ASP A 77 8.95 -13.46 -1.69
N LYS A 78 7.99 -12.59 -1.35
CA LYS A 78 6.62 -13.00 -0.97
C LYS A 78 5.69 -13.28 -2.15
N GLN A 79 6.20 -13.22 -3.39
CA GLN A 79 5.42 -13.45 -4.60
C GLN A 79 4.19 -12.52 -4.71
N LEU A 80 4.26 -11.31 -4.14
CA LEU A 80 3.22 -10.28 -4.25
C LEU A 80 3.43 -9.42 -5.50
N LEU A 81 4.67 -9.34 -5.96
CA LEU A 81 5.07 -8.82 -7.26
C LEU A 81 5.81 -9.89 -8.04
N ARG A 82 5.82 -9.76 -9.36
CA ARG A 82 6.66 -10.57 -10.26
C ARG A 82 7.32 -9.72 -11.33
N ARG A 83 8.42 -10.22 -11.88
CA ARG A 83 9.07 -9.66 -13.07
C ARG A 83 8.47 -10.33 -14.31
N PRO A 84 7.72 -9.61 -15.16
CA PRO A 84 7.24 -10.15 -16.43
C PRO A 84 8.42 -10.52 -17.34
N HIS A 85 8.29 -11.64 -18.06
CA HIS A 85 9.30 -12.06 -19.04
C HIS A 85 9.44 -11.02 -20.16
N GLY A 86 10.68 -10.71 -20.54
CA GLY A 86 10.99 -9.80 -21.66
C GLY A 86 10.91 -8.29 -21.35
N LEU A 87 10.51 -7.89 -20.14
CA LEU A 87 10.35 -6.47 -19.78
C LEU A 87 11.22 -6.08 -18.58
N ARG A 88 12.49 -5.78 -18.87
CA ARG A 88 13.49 -5.41 -17.84
C ARG A 88 13.05 -4.13 -17.11
N GLY A 89 13.00 -4.19 -15.78
CA GLY A 89 12.64 -3.05 -14.92
C GLY A 89 11.14 -2.78 -14.77
N ALA A 90 10.28 -3.60 -15.40
CA ALA A 90 8.86 -3.64 -15.11
C ALA A 90 8.57 -4.65 -13.99
N LEU A 91 7.56 -4.36 -13.19
CA LEU A 91 6.96 -5.27 -12.23
C LEU A 91 5.45 -5.35 -12.47
N GLU A 92 4.91 -6.51 -12.15
CA GLU A 92 3.50 -6.81 -12.23
C GLU A 92 3.01 -7.30 -10.87
N LEU A 93 1.78 -6.95 -10.50
CA LEU A 93 1.11 -7.58 -9.38
C LEU A 93 0.73 -9.02 -9.72
N THR A 94 1.02 -9.93 -8.82
CA THR A 94 0.49 -11.29 -8.87
C THR A 94 -0.98 -11.31 -8.44
N ASP A 95 -1.65 -12.45 -8.62
CA ASP A 95 -3.03 -12.61 -8.16
C ASP A 95 -3.12 -12.57 -6.64
N GLU A 96 -2.10 -13.10 -5.95
CA GLU A 96 -1.89 -13.02 -4.51
C GLU A 96 -1.73 -11.56 -4.07
N GLY A 97 -0.86 -10.80 -4.73
CA GLY A 97 -0.67 -9.38 -4.48
C GLY A 97 -1.97 -8.59 -4.65
N ARG A 98 -2.72 -8.85 -5.74
CA ARG A 98 -4.03 -8.24 -5.98
C ARG A 98 -5.05 -8.62 -4.90
N LYS A 99 -5.09 -9.89 -4.48
CA LYS A 99 -6.01 -10.38 -3.45
C LYS A 99 -5.68 -9.78 -2.08
N ALA A 100 -4.40 -9.72 -1.73
CA ALA A 100 -3.92 -9.08 -0.50
C ALA A 100 -4.36 -7.62 -0.45
N MET A 101 -4.15 -6.88 -1.54
CA MET A 101 -4.54 -5.47 -1.63
C MET A 101 -6.06 -5.26 -1.56
N ARG A 102 -6.86 -6.06 -2.27
CA ARG A 102 -8.32 -6.00 -2.14
C ARG A 102 -8.79 -6.26 -0.71
N SER A 103 -8.19 -7.23 -0.03
CA SER A 103 -8.51 -7.53 1.37
C SER A 103 -8.13 -6.38 2.30
N TYR A 104 -6.97 -5.75 2.08
CA TYR A 104 -6.51 -4.59 2.82
C TYR A 104 -7.46 -3.39 2.65
N TYR A 105 -7.81 -3.05 1.40
CA TYR A 105 -8.75 -1.96 1.11
C TYR A 105 -10.14 -2.19 1.69
N GLU A 106 -10.67 -3.42 1.64
CA GLU A 106 -11.96 -3.73 2.27
C GLU A 106 -11.91 -3.59 3.80
N GLN A 107 -10.79 -3.93 4.44
CA GLN A 107 -10.62 -3.72 5.88
C GLN A 107 -10.62 -2.23 6.23
N ILE A 108 -9.83 -1.41 5.52
CA ILE A 108 -9.84 0.05 5.72
C ILE A 108 -11.25 0.61 5.50
N ARG A 109 -11.91 0.24 4.39
CA ARG A 109 -13.26 0.72 4.07
C ARG A 109 -14.26 0.40 5.18
N ARG A 110 -14.22 -0.81 5.75
CA ARG A 110 -15.10 -1.22 6.85
C ARG A 110 -14.84 -0.41 8.11
N ILE A 111 -13.57 -0.17 8.47
CA ILE A 111 -13.26 0.60 9.68
C ILE A 111 -13.63 2.07 9.47
N SER A 112 -13.30 2.66 8.32
CA SER A 112 -13.69 4.03 7.98
C SER A 112 -15.20 4.22 8.04
N ASN A 113 -16.00 3.32 7.46
CA ASN A 113 -17.47 3.42 7.54
C ASN A 113 -17.99 3.35 8.98
N ARG A 114 -17.36 2.55 9.84
CA ARG A 114 -17.71 2.47 11.26
C ARG A 114 -17.36 3.77 11.99
N LEU A 115 -16.22 4.39 11.66
CA LEU A 115 -15.79 5.67 12.25
C LEU A 115 -16.69 6.84 11.84
N THR A 116 -17.18 6.87 10.60
CA THR A 116 -18.09 7.94 10.12
C THR A 116 -19.49 7.87 10.75
N THR A 117 -19.85 6.73 11.33
CA THR A 117 -21.16 6.54 11.99
C THR A 117 -21.13 6.93 13.47
N ILE A 118 -19.94 7.16 14.04
CA ILE A 118 -19.72 7.61 15.43
C ILE A 118 -19.68 9.14 15.44
#